data_AF-A0AAW2Z0J4-F1
#
_entry.id   AF-A0AAW2Z0J4-F1
#
_cell.length_a   1.000
_cell.length_b   1.000
_cell.length_c   1.000
_cell.angle_alpha   90.00
_cell.angle_beta   90.00
_cell.angle_gamma   90.00
#
_symmetry.space_group_name_H-M   'P 1'
#
loop_
_entity.id
_entity.type
_entity.pdbx_description
1 polymer ?
#
loop_
_entity_poly.entity_id
_entity_poly.type
_entity_poly.pdbx_seq_one_letter_code
_entity_poly.pdbx_strand_id
1 'polypeptide(L)'
;MDTTFGEGFNKISSSESDIIGLICADSNGLCIKKQGEDVSSSDAGYLASIARRAQILSSAQDSRPPVILIEGEKKQILVQNQGQLTVGIYKKPFVQQTPQIIQQE
;
A
#
# COMPACT_ATOMS: atom_id res chain seq x y z
N MET A 1 -9.93 11.47 -17.21
CA MET A 1 -9.50 11.09 -15.84
C MET A 1 -9.21 12.40 -15.11
N ASP A 2 -9.72 12.58 -13.90
CA ASP A 2 -9.55 13.82 -13.13
C ASP A 2 -8.06 14.11 -12.93
N THR A 3 -7.58 15.27 -13.37
CA THR A 3 -6.15 15.65 -13.34
C THR A 3 -5.64 15.66 -11.91
N THR A 4 -6.47 16.10 -10.98
CA THR A 4 -6.21 16.17 -9.53
C THR A 4 -5.89 14.79 -8.94
N PHE A 5 -6.62 13.76 -9.34
CA PHE A 5 -6.41 12.40 -8.86
C PHE A 5 -5.08 11.82 -9.39
N GLY A 6 -4.73 12.13 -10.63
CA GLY A 6 -3.44 11.76 -11.22
C GLY A 6 -2.25 12.42 -10.53
N GLU A 7 -2.37 13.72 -10.22
CA GLU A 7 -1.34 14.50 -9.51
C GLU A 7 -1.08 13.96 -8.09
N GLY A 8 -2.12 13.52 -7.38
CA GLY A 8 -1.98 12.90 -6.07
C GLY A 8 -1.04 11.68 -6.08
N PHE A 9 -1.17 10.81 -7.07
CA PHE A 9 -0.28 9.65 -7.24
C PHE A 9 1.17 10.06 -7.51
N ASN A 10 1.36 11.05 -8.39
CA ASN A 10 2.70 11.55 -8.71
C ASN A 10 3.37 12.17 -7.47
N LYS A 11 2.61 12.89 -6.65
CA LYS A 11 3.10 13.49 -5.41
C LYS A 11 3.51 12.41 -4.39
N ILE A 12 2.70 11.37 -4.20
CA ILE A 12 3.03 10.27 -3.26
C ILE A 12 4.23 9.48 -3.77
N SER A 13 4.30 9.15 -5.05
CA SER A 13 5.42 8.40 -5.61
C SER A 13 6.75 9.17 -5.57
N SER A 14 6.71 10.50 -5.49
CA SER A 14 7.91 11.34 -5.39
C SER A 14 8.22 11.79 -3.96
N SER A 15 7.32 11.58 -3.00
CA SER A 15 7.53 12.02 -1.62
C SER A 15 8.53 11.14 -0.85
N GLU A 16 8.58 9.84 -1.14
CA GLU A 16 9.42 8.89 -0.42
C GLU A 16 10.16 7.96 -1.39
N SER A 17 11.46 7.78 -1.18
CA SER A 17 12.34 6.97 -2.06
C SER A 17 12.15 5.45 -1.93
N ASP A 18 11.41 5.03 -0.91
CA ASP A 18 11.10 3.62 -0.64
C ASP A 18 9.77 3.18 -1.28
N ILE A 19 8.96 4.10 -1.80
CA ILE A 19 7.73 3.79 -2.53
C ILE A 19 8.10 3.31 -3.95
N ILE A 20 7.67 2.10 -4.28
CA ILE A 20 7.93 1.44 -5.57
C ILE A 20 6.65 1.24 -6.39
N GLY A 21 5.49 1.51 -5.81
CA GLY A 21 4.23 1.40 -6.52
C GLY A 21 3.01 1.84 -5.71
N LEU A 22 1.93 2.11 -6.42
CA LEU A 22 0.66 2.56 -5.88
C LEU A 22 -0.48 1.87 -6.62
N ILE A 23 -1.57 1.57 -5.92
CA ILE A 23 -2.81 1.09 -6.52
C ILE A 23 -4.01 1.71 -5.83
N CYS A 24 -5.06 1.99 -6.58
CA CYS A 24 -6.36 2.37 -6.05
C CYS A 24 -7.44 1.49 -6.67
N ALA A 25 -8.30 0.96 -5.80
CA ALA A 25 -9.44 0.15 -6.15
C ALA A 25 -10.73 0.79 -5.65
N ASP A 26 -11.85 0.53 -6.33
CA ASP A 26 -13.18 0.84 -5.80
C ASP A 26 -13.64 -0.19 -4.74
N SER A 27 -14.87 -0.04 -4.25
CA SER A 27 -15.47 -0.94 -3.26
C SER A 27 -15.81 -2.33 -3.79
N ASN A 28 -15.83 -2.52 -5.12
CA ASN A 28 -16.02 -3.81 -5.78
C ASN A 28 -14.69 -4.50 -6.11
N GLY A 29 -13.56 -3.83 -5.87
CA GLY A 29 -12.23 -4.34 -6.19
C GLY A 29 -11.79 -4.07 -7.63
N LEU A 30 -12.45 -3.18 -8.36
CA LEU A 30 -12.02 -2.74 -9.68
C LEU A 30 -10.83 -1.79 -9.55
N CYS A 31 -9.75 -2.08 -10.28
CA CYS A 31 -8.58 -1.21 -10.34
C CYS A 31 -8.91 0.10 -11.07
N ILE A 32 -8.89 1.23 -10.35
CA ILE A 32 -9.10 2.58 -10.91
C ILE A 32 -7.79 3.12 -11.49
N LYS A 33 -6.68 2.94 -10.76
CA LYS A 33 -5.36 3.42 -11.15
C LYS A 33 -4.27 2.58 -10.48
N LYS A 34 -3.17 2.38 -11.21
CA LYS A 34 -1.94 1.81 -10.68
C LYS A 34 -0.73 2.59 -11.16
N GLN A 35 0.36 2.50 -10.40
CA GLN A 35 1.68 3.05 -10.72
C GLN A 35 2.74 2.09 -10.19
N GLY A 36 3.88 1.99 -10.89
CA GLY A 36 4.92 1.00 -10.60
C GLY A 36 4.78 -0.24 -11.48
N GLU A 37 5.91 -0.78 -11.91
CA GLU A 37 5.96 -1.95 -12.80
C GLU A 37 5.53 -3.23 -12.07
N ASP A 38 5.91 -3.36 -10.79
CA ASP A 38 5.62 -4.52 -9.93
C ASP A 38 4.22 -4.52 -9.30
N VAL A 39 3.34 -3.61 -9.74
CA VAL A 39 1.95 -3.50 -9.29
C VAL A 39 1.03 -4.07 -10.35
N SER A 40 0.34 -5.17 -10.02
CA SER A 40 -0.66 -5.77 -10.89
C SER A 40 -2.04 -5.16 -10.63
N SER A 41 -2.82 -4.91 -11.69
CA SER A 41 -4.22 -4.48 -11.54
C SER A 41 -5.10 -5.55 -10.90
N SER A 42 -4.70 -6.83 -10.98
CA SER A 42 -5.39 -7.93 -10.30
C SER A 42 -5.34 -7.81 -8.77
N ASP A 43 -4.35 -7.09 -8.24
CA ASP A 43 -4.17 -6.92 -6.79
C ASP A 43 -5.34 -6.14 -6.17
N ALA A 44 -5.98 -5.26 -6.94
CA ALA A 44 -7.08 -4.39 -6.50
C ALA A 44 -8.19 -5.15 -5.75
N GLY A 45 -8.64 -6.29 -6.30
CA GLY A 45 -9.70 -7.10 -5.69
C GLY A 45 -9.27 -7.74 -4.37
N TYR A 46 -8.02 -8.21 -4.29
CA TYR A 46 -7.46 -8.79 -3.06
C TYR A 46 -7.34 -7.72 -1.98
N LEU A 47 -6.76 -6.56 -2.31
CA LEU A 47 -6.56 -5.47 -1.35
C LEU A 47 -7.89 -4.91 -0.83
N ALA A 48 -8.87 -4.70 -1.71
CA ALA A 48 -10.21 -4.26 -1.31
C ALA A 48 -10.89 -5.29 -0.37
N SER A 49 -10.75 -6.58 -0.67
CA SER A 49 -11.31 -7.65 0.17
C SER A 49 -10.64 -7.74 1.54
N ILE A 50 -9.31 -7.56 1.61
CA ILE A 50 -8.54 -7.52 2.86
C ILE A 50 -8.97 -6.33 3.70
N ALA A 51 -9.02 -5.13 3.10
CA ALA A 51 -9.41 -3.91 3.81
C ALA A 51 -10.84 -4.01 4.36
N ARG A 52 -11.78 -4.58 3.58
CA ARG A 52 -13.15 -4.84 4.02
C ARG A 52 -13.20 -5.77 5.24
N ARG A 53 -12.40 -6.83 5.25
CA ARG A 53 -12.32 -7.76 6.38
C ARG A 53 -11.68 -7.11 7.60
N ALA A 54 -10.63 -6.31 7.42
CA ALA A 54 -10.00 -5.56 8.50
C ALA A 54 -10.98 -4.59 9.17
N GLN A 55 -11.85 -3.92 8.39
CA GLN A 55 -12.88 -3.03 8.92
C GLN A 55 -13.90 -3.75 9.82
N ILE A 56 -14.18 -5.03 9.58
CA ILE A 56 -15.05 -5.84 10.46
C ILE A 56 -14.35 -6.13 11.80
N LEU A 57 -13.02 -6.25 11.80
CA LEU A 57 -12.21 -6.52 12.99
C LEU A 57 -11.95 -5.26 13.83
N SER A 58 -12.04 -4.06 13.25
CA SER A 58 -11.87 -2.82 14.00
C SER A 58 -13.05 -2.61 14.94
N SER A 59 -12.77 -2.23 16.19
CA SER A 59 -13.81 -1.93 17.18
C SER A 59 -14.63 -0.72 16.73
N ALA A 60 -15.94 -0.73 16.96
CA ALA A 60 -16.83 0.38 16.59
C ALA A 60 -16.48 1.73 17.26
N GLN A 61 -15.57 1.73 18.26
CA GLN A 61 -15.05 2.94 18.90
C GLN A 61 -13.94 3.63 18.09
N ASP A 62 -13.32 2.94 17.13
CA ASP A 62 -12.29 3.52 16.28
C ASP A 62 -12.95 4.27 15.12
N SER A 63 -12.92 5.60 15.20
CA SER A 63 -13.40 6.50 14.13
C SER A 63 -12.55 6.45 12.85
N ARG A 64 -11.41 5.75 12.87
CA ARG A 64 -10.46 5.70 11.75
C ARG A 64 -10.43 4.31 11.11
N PRO A 65 -10.41 4.23 9.78
CA PRO A 65 -10.27 2.95 9.09
C PRO A 65 -8.90 2.32 9.40
N PRO A 66 -8.83 0.99 9.62
CA PRO A 66 -7.59 0.31 9.95
C PRO A 66 -6.57 0.43 8.82
N VAL A 67 -5.30 0.55 9.19
CA VAL A 67 -4.17 0.44 8.26
C VAL A 67 -3.65 -0.98 8.32
N ILE A 68 -3.62 -1.66 7.18
CA ILE A 68 -3.10 -3.02 7.05
C ILE A 68 -1.69 -2.93 6.48
N LEU A 69 -0.72 -3.59 7.12
CA LEU A 69 0.61 -3.80 6.60
C LEU A 69 0.79 -5.27 6.24
N ILE A 70 1.13 -5.55 4.99
CA ILE A 70 1.49 -6.89 4.50
C ILE A 70 2.99 -6.89 4.26
N GLU A 71 3.71 -7.73 4.99
CA GLU A 71 5.17 -7.83 4.90
C GLU A 71 5.57 -9.06 4.12
N GLY A 72 6.41 -8.87 3.10
CA GLY A 72 7.07 -9.94 2.39
C GLY A 72 8.55 -9.64 2.22
N GLU A 73 9.32 -10.67 1.87
CA GLU A 73 10.78 -10.57 1.71
C GLU A 73 11.20 -9.52 0.67
N LYS A 74 10.40 -9.36 -0.39
CA LYS A 74 10.72 -8.50 -1.53
C LYS A 74 10.05 -7.12 -1.49
N LYS A 75 8.97 -6.97 -0.73
CA LYS A 75 8.18 -5.74 -0.66
C LYS A 75 7.23 -5.75 0.52
N GLN A 76 6.88 -4.57 0.99
CA GLN A 76 5.80 -4.34 1.93
C GLN A 76 4.63 -3.67 1.20
N ILE A 77 3.40 -3.91 1.66
CA ILE A 77 2.19 -3.28 1.12
C ILE A 77 1.42 -2.65 2.28
N LEU A 78 1.27 -1.33 2.28
CA LEU A 78 0.30 -0.65 3.15
C LEU A 78 -1.04 -0.56 2.43
N VAL A 79 -2.11 -0.94 3.10
CA VAL A 79 -3.47 -0.90 2.57
C VAL A 79 -4.35 -0.13 3.53
N GLN A 80 -5.16 0.78 3.01
CA GLN A 80 -6.21 1.44 3.78
C GLN A 80 -7.44 1.65 2.91
N ASN A 81 -8.61 1.43 3.51
CA ASN A 81 -9.87 1.87 2.93
C ASN A 81 -10.18 3.31 3.36
N GLN A 82 -10.52 4.17 2.42
CA GLN A 82 -11.06 5.51 2.69
C GLN A 82 -12.36 5.69 1.92
N GLY A 83 -13.49 5.55 2.62
CA GLY A 83 -14.82 5.60 2.04
C GLY A 83 -15.03 4.48 1.03
N GLN A 84 -15.22 4.83 -0.24
CA GLN A 84 -15.46 3.86 -1.32
C GLN A 84 -14.19 3.42 -2.04
N LEU A 85 -13.03 3.90 -1.61
CA LEU A 85 -11.75 3.62 -2.25
C LEU A 85 -10.85 2.82 -1.34
N THR A 86 -10.13 1.87 -1.90
CA THR A 86 -9.02 1.19 -1.24
C THR A 86 -7.73 1.62 -1.89
N VAL A 87 -6.77 2.10 -1.09
CA VAL A 87 -5.45 2.50 -1.55
C VAL A 87 -4.41 1.51 -1.05
N GLY A 88 -3.55 1.05 -1.95
CA GLY A 88 -2.38 0.23 -1.67
C GLY A 88 -1.10 0.99 -2.02
N ILE A 89 -0.13 1.01 -1.10
CA ILE A 89 1.21 1.57 -1.29
C ILE A 89 2.22 0.44 -1.18
N TYR A 90 2.99 0.22 -2.23
CA TYR A 90 4.05 -0.79 -2.28
C TYR A 90 5.36 -0.11 -1.93
N LYS A 91 6.06 -0.67 -0.94
CA LYS A 91 7.33 -0.16 -0.44
C LYS A 91 8.42 -1.22 -0.54
N LYS A 92 9.68 -0.78 -0.63
CA LYS A 92 10.85 -1.64 -0.42
C LYS A 92 10.77 -2.30 0.96
N PRO A 93 11.24 -3.54 1.12
CA PRO A 93 11.26 -4.21 2.41
C PRO A 93 12.24 -3.49 3.35
N PHE A 94 11.97 -3.57 4.64
CA PHE A 94 12.88 -3.03 5.65
C PHE A 94 14.16 -3.88 5.68
N VAL A 95 15.26 -3.35 5.16
CA VAL A 95 16.57 -4.00 5.29
C VAL A 95 17.11 -3.65 6.68
N GLN A 96 17.06 -4.60 7.63
CA GLN A 96 17.83 -4.47 8.86
C GLN A 96 19.31 -4.46 8.46
N GLN A 97 20.03 -3.39 8.76
CA GLN A 97 21.48 -3.36 8.61
C GLN A 97 22.06 -4.39 9.58
N THR A 98 22.53 -5.53 9.08
CA THR A 98 23.33 -6.44 9.88
C THR A 98 24.64 -5.72 10.24
N PRO A 99 24.99 -5.55 11.53
CA PRO A 99 26.27 -5.00 11.90
C PRO A 99 27.38 -5.87 11.31
N GLN A 100 28.23 -5.28 10.44
CA GLN A 100 29.44 -5.96 10.01
C GLN A 100 30.40 -6.02 11.20
N ILE A 101 30.57 -7.20 11.78
CA ILE A 101 31.63 -7.45 12.75
C ILE A 101 32.94 -7.34 11.99
N ILE A 102 33.67 -6.25 12.19
CA ILE A 102 35.04 -6.08 11.70
C ILE A 102 35.88 -7.11 12.43
N GLN A 103 36.24 -8.21 11.77
CA GLN A 103 37.30 -9.10 12.24
C GLN A 103 38.62 -8.37 12.01
N GLN A 104 39.23 -7.88 13.08
CA GLN A 104 40.64 -7.48 13.08
C GLN A 104 41.47 -8.75 13.26
N GLU A 105 42.25 -9.10 12.23
CA GLU A 105 43.39 -10.02 12.33
C GLU A 105 44.62 -9.30 12.92
#